data_AF-G7YYT3-F1
#
_entry.id   AF-G7YYT3-F1
#
_cell.length_a   1.000
_cell.length_b   1.000
_cell.length_c   1.000
_cell.angle_alpha   90.00
_cell.angle_beta   90.00
_cell.angle_gamma   90.00
#
_symmetry.space_group_name_H-M   'P 1'
#
loop_
_entity.id
_entity.type
_entity.pdbx_description
1 polymer ?
#
loop_
_entity_poly.entity_id
_entity_poly.type
_entity_poly.pdbx_seq_one_letter_code
_entity_poly.pdbx_strand_id
1 'polypeptide(L)'
;MTITAEALKEILLQQQKQFEAAQLRLVETLTQQLQIQPPNSAPDTNSVDSIANSITEFHYDPDAGLTFDSWFRRYEDVFQVELKHKDDAWRVRLLLRKLGTTEHTRYSNFILPKNTRDLSFEKTVQQLSMIFGERSSLFNIRYQCMKLAKKESEDYITYAGRVNLECEQFKLSTMTEDQFK
;
A
#
# COMPACT_ATOMS: atom_id res chain seq x y z
N MET A 1 53.95 -32.81 53.12
CA MET A 1 54.47 -32.10 51.93
C MET A 1 54.02 -30.66 52.01
N THR A 2 54.92 -29.75 52.36
CA THR A 2 54.65 -28.32 52.48
C THR A 2 54.63 -27.71 51.08
N ILE A 3 53.48 -27.22 50.62
CA ILE A 3 53.40 -26.42 49.40
C ILE A 3 54.22 -25.15 49.65
N THR A 4 55.30 -24.97 48.89
CA THR A 4 56.18 -23.80 49.00
C THR A 4 55.48 -22.56 48.45
N ALA A 5 55.87 -21.37 48.92
CA ALA A 5 55.28 -20.11 48.47
C ALA A 5 55.41 -19.91 46.95
N GLU A 6 56.51 -20.36 46.34
CA GLU A 6 56.68 -20.44 44.88
C GLU A 6 55.61 -21.29 44.20
N ALA A 7 55.32 -22.49 44.70
CA ALA A 7 54.32 -23.38 44.11
C ALA A 7 52.90 -22.78 44.18
N LEU A 8 52.59 -22.07 45.27
CA LEU A 8 51.31 -21.35 45.41
C LEU A 8 51.19 -20.20 44.39
N LYS A 9 52.30 -19.48 44.15
CA LYS A 9 52.35 -18.38 43.19
C LYS A 9 52.19 -18.87 41.75
N GLU A 10 52.79 -20.00 41.41
CA GLU A 10 52.62 -20.64 40.10
C GLU A 10 51.18 -21.09 39.87
N ILE A 11 50.54 -21.69 40.88
CA ILE A 11 49.13 -22.10 40.80
C ILE A 11 48.21 -20.90 40.58
N LEU A 12 48.43 -19.79 41.30
CA LEU A 12 47.66 -18.55 41.12
C LEU A 12 47.85 -17.96 39.73
N LEU A 13 49.08 -17.91 39.22
CA LEU A 13 49.37 -17.40 37.89
C LEU A 13 48.74 -18.29 36.80
N GLN A 14 48.74 -19.61 37.00
CA GLN A 14 48.12 -20.55 36.09
C GLN A 14 46.59 -20.42 36.08
N GLN A 15 45.98 -20.20 37.24
CA GLN A 15 44.54 -19.94 37.35
C GLN A 15 44.15 -18.64 36.63
N GLN A 16 44.94 -17.57 36.75
CA GLN A 16 44.70 -16.31 36.05
C GLN A 16 44.74 -16.50 34.52
N LYS A 17 45.76 -17.20 34.00
CA LYS A 17 45.85 -17.50 32.56
C LYS A 17 44.67 -18.32 32.04
N GLN A 18 44.20 -19.30 32.82
CA GLN A 18 43.03 -20.10 32.45
C GLN A 18 41.76 -19.25 32.41
N PHE A 19 41.60 -18.31 33.34
CA PHE A 19 40.47 -17.39 33.36
C PHE A 19 40.46 -16.45 32.15
N GLU A 20 41.61 -15.87 31.79
CA GLU A 20 41.74 -15.02 30.60
C GLU A 20 41.44 -15.79 29.31
N ALA A 21 41.96 -17.02 29.18
CA ALA A 21 41.66 -17.88 28.04
C ALA A 21 40.18 -18.26 27.95
N ALA A 22 39.51 -18.48 29.09
CA ALA A 22 38.09 -18.76 29.14
C ALA A 22 37.26 -17.54 28.73
N GLN A 23 37.63 -16.33 29.17
CA GLN A 23 36.97 -15.10 28.74
C GLN A 23 37.13 -14.85 27.24
N LEU A 24 38.32 -15.05 26.69
CA LEU A 24 38.58 -14.90 25.25
C LEU A 24 37.70 -15.85 24.43
N ARG A 25 37.59 -17.12 24.83
CA ARG A 25 36.67 -18.08 24.18
C ARG A 25 35.21 -17.68 24.27
N LEU A 26 34.79 -17.10 25.40
CA LEU A 26 33.41 -16.64 25.59
C LEU A 26 33.10 -15.46 24.68
N VAL A 27 34.01 -14.49 24.58
CA VAL A 27 33.91 -13.36 23.66
C VAL A 27 33.90 -13.84 22.21
N GLU A 28 34.77 -14.78 21.84
CA GLU A 28 34.83 -15.34 20.49
C GLU A 28 33.55 -16.12 20.13
N THR A 29 32.98 -16.85 21.10
CA THR A 29 31.69 -17.55 20.92
C THR A 29 30.55 -16.55 20.77
N LEU A 30 30.55 -15.46 21.53
CA LEU A 30 29.56 -14.39 21.44
C LEU A 30 29.67 -13.62 20.13
N THR A 31 30.89 -13.30 19.66
CA THR A 31 31.09 -12.64 18.36
C THR A 31 30.73 -13.56 17.21
N GLN A 32 31.02 -14.85 17.28
CA GLN A 32 30.52 -15.83 16.30
C GLN A 32 28.99 -15.94 16.34
N GLN A 33 28.35 -16.00 17.50
CA GLN A 33 26.88 -16.01 17.58
C GLN A 33 26.25 -14.73 17.02
N LEU A 34 26.89 -13.57 17.21
CA LEU A 34 26.45 -12.30 16.61
C LEU A 34 26.71 -12.24 15.09
N GLN A 35 27.76 -12.92 14.59
CA GLN A 35 28.08 -13.00 13.16
C GLN A 35 27.33 -14.11 12.40
N ILE A 36 26.73 -15.08 13.10
CA ILE A 36 25.87 -16.13 12.50
C ILE A 36 24.46 -15.60 12.20
N GLN A 37 24.12 -14.38 12.63
CA GLN A 37 23.09 -13.64 11.94
C GLN A 37 23.69 -13.12 10.62
N PRO A 38 23.34 -13.70 9.45
CA PRO A 38 23.44 -12.89 8.25
C PRO A 38 22.70 -11.57 8.54
N PRO A 39 23.10 -10.43 7.96
CA PRO A 39 22.13 -9.34 7.85
C PRO A 39 20.90 -10.01 7.25
N ASN A 40 19.79 -9.99 7.98
CA ASN A 40 18.51 -10.49 7.51
C ASN A 40 18.11 -9.59 6.35
N SER A 41 18.74 -9.81 5.21
CA SER A 41 18.34 -9.40 3.89
C SER A 41 17.22 -10.35 3.50
N ALA A 42 16.12 -10.32 4.26
CA ALA A 42 14.80 -10.50 3.68
C ALA A 42 14.38 -9.08 3.30
N PRO A 43 14.75 -8.60 2.10
CA PRO A 43 14.59 -7.20 1.75
C PRO A 43 13.13 -7.04 1.32
N ASP A 44 12.33 -6.35 2.11
CA ASP A 44 11.03 -5.77 1.75
C ASP A 44 9.91 -6.72 1.29
N THR A 45 10.15 -7.99 0.96
CA THR A 45 9.14 -8.87 0.35
C THR A 45 7.94 -9.10 1.27
N ASN A 46 8.18 -9.37 2.55
CA ASN A 46 7.11 -9.53 3.55
C ASN A 46 6.28 -8.25 3.72
N SER A 47 6.89 -7.08 3.57
CA SER A 47 6.22 -5.77 3.66
C SER A 47 5.40 -5.51 2.40
N VAL A 48 5.99 -5.72 1.23
CA VAL A 48 5.35 -5.49 -0.07
C VAL A 48 4.17 -6.44 -0.30
N ASP A 49 4.29 -7.71 0.09
CA ASP A 49 3.17 -8.66 0.00
C ASP A 49 2.06 -8.29 0.99
N SER A 50 2.40 -7.80 2.18
CA SER A 50 1.40 -7.28 3.14
C SER A 50 0.66 -6.06 2.58
N ILE A 51 1.38 -5.11 1.97
CA ILE A 51 0.79 -3.94 1.29
C ILE A 51 -0.07 -4.39 0.11
N ALA A 52 0.40 -5.33 -0.70
CA ALA A 52 -0.39 -5.86 -1.79
C ALA A 52 -1.67 -6.52 -1.26
N ASN A 53 -1.63 -7.23 -0.14
CA ASN A 53 -2.80 -7.88 0.45
C ASN A 53 -3.77 -6.91 1.12
N SER A 54 -3.33 -5.73 1.55
CA SER A 54 -4.22 -4.70 2.13
C SER A 54 -5.11 -4.01 1.09
N ILE A 55 -4.70 -4.02 -0.19
CA ILE A 55 -5.49 -3.47 -1.29
C ILE A 55 -6.61 -4.45 -1.66
N THR A 56 -7.86 -4.02 -1.50
CA THR A 56 -9.04 -4.80 -1.89
C THR A 56 -9.18 -4.89 -3.41
N GLU A 57 -9.78 -5.97 -3.90
CA GLU A 57 -10.12 -6.10 -5.32
C GLU A 57 -11.12 -5.00 -5.75
N PHE A 58 -10.98 -4.52 -6.98
CA PHE A 58 -11.84 -3.52 -7.59
C PHE A 58 -12.89 -4.19 -8.47
N HIS A 59 -14.16 -3.83 -8.23
CA HIS A 59 -15.29 -4.20 -9.09
C HIS A 59 -16.03 -2.92 -9.48
N TYR A 60 -16.32 -2.78 -10.77
CA TYR A 60 -16.93 -1.58 -11.29
C TYR A 60 -18.45 -1.63 -11.19
N ASP A 61 -19.02 -0.74 -10.41
CA ASP A 61 -20.46 -0.50 -10.32
C ASP A 61 -20.73 1.01 -10.29
N PRO A 62 -20.96 1.63 -11.46
CA PRO A 62 -21.19 3.07 -11.53
C PRO A 62 -22.51 3.51 -10.87
N ASP A 63 -23.50 2.62 -10.75
CA ASP A 63 -24.80 2.95 -10.16
C ASP A 63 -24.73 2.96 -8.62
N ALA A 64 -23.84 2.14 -8.05
CA ALA A 64 -23.47 2.18 -6.63
C ALA A 64 -22.33 3.18 -6.31
N GLY A 65 -21.84 3.94 -7.30
CA GLY A 65 -20.72 4.87 -7.14
C GLY A 65 -19.35 4.21 -6.94
N LEU A 66 -19.24 2.90 -7.19
CA LEU A 66 -17.99 2.13 -7.15
C LEU A 66 -17.22 2.33 -8.47
N THR A 67 -16.67 3.53 -8.62
CA THR A 67 -15.81 3.91 -9.76
C THR A 67 -14.34 3.68 -9.45
N PHE A 68 -13.51 3.59 -10.49
CA PHE A 68 -12.06 3.47 -10.32
C PHE A 68 -11.48 4.65 -9.53
N ASP A 69 -11.96 5.88 -9.78
CA ASP A 69 -11.50 7.05 -9.05
C ASP A 69 -11.78 6.96 -7.55
N SER A 70 -12.97 6.47 -7.17
CA SER A 70 -13.35 6.29 -5.76
C SER A 70 -12.50 5.22 -5.06
N TRP A 71 -12.23 4.10 -5.75
CA TRP A 71 -11.42 3.01 -5.24
C TRP A 71 -9.94 3.40 -5.17
N PHE A 72 -9.42 4.04 -6.21
CA PHE A 72 -8.02 4.44 -6.29
C PHE A 72 -7.68 5.49 -5.24
N ARG A 73 -8.57 6.45 -4.98
CA ARG A 73 -8.39 7.46 -3.91
C ARG A 73 -8.12 6.83 -2.53
N ARG A 74 -8.71 5.67 -2.23
CA ARG A 74 -8.46 4.95 -0.97
C ARG A 74 -7.02 4.43 -0.84
N TYR A 75 -6.39 4.12 -1.97
CA TYR A 75 -5.07 3.49 -2.04
C TYR A 75 -4.03 4.40 -2.71
N GLU A 76 -4.36 5.67 -2.97
CA GLU A 76 -3.49 6.59 -3.71
C GLU A 76 -2.15 6.77 -3.01
N ASP A 77 -2.17 6.98 -1.69
CA ASP A 77 -0.96 7.10 -0.86
C ASP A 77 -0.10 5.83 -0.88
N VAL A 78 -0.71 4.65 -1.01
CA VAL A 78 0.03 3.39 -1.13
C VAL A 78 0.90 3.41 -2.38
N PHE A 79 0.37 3.89 -3.51
CA PHE A 79 1.13 3.97 -4.76
C PHE A 79 2.10 5.17 -4.80
N GLN A 80 1.72 6.31 -4.23
CA GLN A 80 2.48 7.57 -4.32
C GLN A 80 3.56 7.70 -3.25
N VAL A 81 3.38 7.08 -2.09
CA VAL A 81 4.28 7.18 -0.93
C VAL A 81 4.97 5.84 -0.67
N GLU A 82 4.22 4.80 -0.31
CA GLU A 82 4.80 3.53 0.15
C GLU A 82 5.53 2.79 -0.98
N LEU A 83 4.93 2.75 -2.16
CA LEU A 83 5.45 2.05 -3.34
C LEU A 83 6.22 2.96 -4.31
N LYS A 84 6.51 4.21 -3.91
CA LYS A 84 7.24 5.18 -4.75
C LYS A 84 8.59 4.67 -5.24
N HIS A 85 9.25 3.85 -4.43
CA HIS A 85 10.55 3.26 -4.73
C HIS A 85 10.49 2.12 -5.77
N LYS A 86 9.29 1.64 -6.14
CA LYS A 86 9.09 0.62 -7.17
C LYS A 86 9.00 1.25 -8.56
N ASP A 87 9.47 0.52 -9.57
CA ASP A 87 9.34 0.95 -10.96
C ASP A 87 7.87 0.97 -11.42
N ASP A 88 7.62 1.69 -12.52
CA ASP A 88 6.28 1.80 -13.11
C ASP A 88 5.72 0.42 -13.47
N ALA A 89 6.55 -0.44 -14.06
CA ALA A 89 6.13 -1.75 -14.50
C ALA A 89 5.63 -2.62 -13.33
N TRP A 90 6.26 -2.55 -12.16
CA TRP A 90 5.80 -3.26 -10.96
C TRP A 90 4.51 -2.66 -10.41
N ARG A 91 4.40 -1.33 -10.31
CA ARG A 91 3.18 -0.65 -9.83
C ARG A 91 1.98 -0.93 -10.74
N VAL A 92 2.18 -0.91 -12.07
CA VAL A 92 1.16 -1.28 -13.04
C VAL A 92 0.74 -2.74 -12.86
N ARG A 93 1.68 -3.68 -12.72
CA ARG A 93 1.34 -5.10 -12.48
C ARG A 93 0.51 -5.30 -11.21
N LEU A 94 0.86 -4.62 -10.11
CA LEU A 94 0.08 -4.69 -8.88
C LEU A 94 -1.33 -4.12 -9.09
N LEU A 95 -1.45 -2.95 -9.71
CA LEU A 95 -2.73 -2.30 -9.98
C LEU A 95 -3.65 -3.19 -10.82
N LEU A 96 -3.13 -3.78 -11.91
CA LEU A 96 -3.90 -4.66 -12.77
C LEU A 96 -4.29 -5.97 -12.09
N ARG A 97 -3.45 -6.49 -11.18
CA ARG A 97 -3.76 -7.68 -10.37
C ARG A 97 -4.91 -7.44 -9.38
N LYS A 98 -5.23 -6.17 -9.08
CA LYS A 98 -6.33 -5.79 -8.19
C LYS A 98 -7.63 -5.47 -8.92
N LEU A 99 -7.64 -5.55 -10.25
CA LEU A 99 -8.88 -5.49 -11.00
C LEU A 99 -9.59 -6.84 -10.95
N GLY A 100 -10.90 -6.82 -10.75
CA GLY A 100 -11.73 -7.99 -10.94
C GLY A 100 -11.62 -8.53 -12.37
N THR A 101 -11.97 -9.81 -12.55
CA THR A 101 -11.81 -10.51 -13.83
C THR A 101 -12.45 -9.77 -15.00
N THR A 102 -13.67 -9.25 -14.81
CA THR A 102 -14.41 -8.52 -15.86
C THR A 102 -13.72 -7.21 -16.22
N GLU A 103 -13.28 -6.46 -15.22
CA GLU A 103 -12.58 -5.19 -15.37
C GLU A 103 -11.22 -5.39 -16.04
N HIS A 104 -10.46 -6.41 -15.62
CA HIS A 104 -9.18 -6.75 -16.23
C HIS A 104 -9.34 -7.09 -17.71
N THR A 105 -10.32 -7.91 -18.09
CA THR A 105 -10.61 -8.25 -19.49
C THR A 105 -10.97 -7.00 -20.29
N ARG A 106 -11.82 -6.12 -19.74
CA ARG A 106 -12.22 -4.89 -20.43
C ARG A 106 -11.04 -3.94 -20.64
N TYR A 107 -10.18 -3.76 -19.64
CA TYR A 107 -8.95 -2.97 -19.78
C TYR A 107 -8.00 -3.58 -20.81
N SER A 108 -7.78 -4.89 -20.75
CA SER A 108 -6.89 -5.60 -21.67
C SER A 108 -7.34 -5.42 -23.14
N ASN A 109 -8.64 -5.51 -23.40
CA ASN A 109 -9.20 -5.26 -24.73
C ASN A 109 -9.04 -3.79 -25.17
N PHE A 110 -9.15 -2.84 -24.23
CA PHE A 110 -9.05 -1.41 -24.51
C PHE A 110 -7.64 -0.98 -24.95
N ILE A 111 -6.60 -1.57 -24.37
CA ILE A 111 -5.21 -1.16 -24.66
C ILE A 111 -4.64 -1.78 -25.94
N LEU A 112 -5.33 -2.74 -26.57
CA LEU A 112 -4.85 -3.39 -27.79
C LEU A 112 -4.54 -2.37 -28.90
N PRO A 113 -3.45 -2.56 -29.66
CA PRO A 113 -2.51 -3.70 -29.64
C PRO A 113 -1.34 -3.55 -28.63
N LYS A 114 -1.35 -2.54 -27.76
CA LYS A 114 -0.23 -2.26 -26.84
C LYS A 114 -0.13 -3.30 -25.72
N ASN A 115 1.08 -3.52 -25.21
CA ASN A 115 1.31 -4.39 -24.05
C ASN A 115 1.18 -3.58 -22.74
N THR A 116 0.71 -4.21 -21.67
CA THR A 116 0.62 -3.60 -20.33
C THR A 116 1.98 -3.16 -19.78
N ARG A 117 3.08 -3.77 -20.26
CA ARG A 117 4.46 -3.44 -19.86
C ARG A 117 4.99 -2.15 -20.49
N ASP A 118 4.34 -1.64 -21.54
CA ASP A 118 4.78 -0.46 -22.29
C ASP A 118 4.17 0.85 -21.78
N LEU A 119 3.32 0.78 -20.75
CA LEU A 119 2.57 1.90 -20.22
C LEU A 119 3.17 2.38 -18.90
N SER A 120 3.32 3.70 -18.75
CA SER A 120 3.67 4.30 -17.47
C SER A 120 2.52 4.14 -16.48
N PHE A 121 2.85 4.16 -15.19
CA PHE A 121 1.86 4.02 -14.12
C PHE A 121 0.78 5.11 -14.22
N GLU A 122 1.20 6.36 -14.41
CA GLU A 122 0.30 7.50 -14.60
C GLU A 122 -0.64 7.31 -15.79
N LYS A 123 -0.12 6.80 -16.92
CA LYS A 123 -0.96 6.57 -18.11
C LYS A 123 -1.99 5.47 -17.87
N THR A 124 -1.61 4.41 -17.16
CA THR A 124 -2.53 3.32 -16.79
C THR A 124 -3.63 3.83 -15.87
N VAL A 125 -3.31 4.63 -14.84
CA VAL A 125 -4.30 5.25 -13.94
C VAL A 125 -5.28 6.12 -14.73
N GLN A 126 -4.78 6.96 -15.66
CA GLN A 126 -5.63 7.79 -16.51
C GLN A 126 -6.58 6.94 -17.39
N GLN A 127 -6.08 5.86 -17.99
CA GLN A 127 -6.92 4.99 -18.81
C GLN A 127 -7.98 4.25 -17.98
N LEU A 128 -7.62 3.77 -16.79
CA LEU A 128 -8.56 3.09 -15.90
C LEU A 128 -9.66 4.05 -15.41
N SER A 129 -9.31 5.28 -15.05
CA SER A 129 -10.28 6.35 -14.75
C SER A 129 -11.21 6.63 -15.94
N MET A 130 -10.69 6.64 -17.17
CA MET A 130 -11.53 6.84 -18.36
C MET A 130 -12.49 5.66 -18.64
N ILE A 131 -12.08 4.41 -18.41
CA ILE A 131 -12.89 3.22 -18.71
C ILE A 131 -13.91 2.94 -17.59
N PHE A 132 -13.52 3.20 -16.35
CA PHE A 132 -14.25 2.83 -15.13
C PHE A 132 -14.57 4.04 -14.24
N GLY A 133 -14.60 5.22 -14.83
CA GLY A 133 -15.00 6.44 -14.16
C GLY A 133 -16.51 6.61 -14.07
N GLU A 134 -16.90 7.77 -13.58
CA GLU A 134 -18.26 8.26 -13.53
C GLU A 134 -18.89 8.28 -14.95
N ARG A 135 -20.00 7.57 -15.16
CA ARG A 135 -20.74 7.61 -16.45
C ARG A 135 -21.85 8.65 -16.48
N SER A 136 -22.20 9.20 -15.33
CA SER A 136 -23.27 10.18 -15.23
C SER A 136 -22.78 11.52 -15.81
N SER A 137 -23.60 12.11 -16.68
CA SER A 137 -23.34 13.47 -17.14
C SER A 137 -23.37 14.42 -15.95
N LEU A 138 -22.62 15.53 -16.03
CA LEU A 138 -22.63 16.56 -14.98
C LEU A 138 -24.05 17.07 -14.71
N PHE A 139 -24.89 17.13 -15.75
CA PHE A 139 -26.32 17.44 -15.61
C PHE A 139 -27.06 16.41 -14.74
N ASN A 140 -26.88 15.11 -15.01
CA ASN A 140 -27.53 14.06 -14.22
C ASN A 140 -27.07 14.11 -12.75
N ILE A 141 -25.77 14.28 -12.51
CA ILE A 141 -25.21 14.44 -11.15
C ILE A 141 -25.88 15.61 -10.43
N ARG A 142 -25.90 16.79 -11.05
CA ARG A 142 -26.53 17.99 -10.48
C ARG A 142 -28.02 17.78 -10.22
N TYR A 143 -28.72 17.12 -11.15
CA TYR A 143 -30.13 16.79 -11.01
C TYR A 143 -30.40 15.83 -9.85
N GLN A 144 -29.59 14.79 -9.65
CA GLN A 144 -29.72 13.87 -8.51
C GLN A 144 -29.47 14.57 -7.18
N CYS A 145 -28.43 15.41 -7.11
CA CYS A 145 -28.15 16.23 -5.93
C CYS A 145 -29.33 17.16 -5.59
N MET A 146 -29.99 17.78 -6.57
CA MET A 146 -31.18 18.62 -6.32
C MET A 146 -32.42 17.82 -5.91
N LYS A 147 -32.48 16.54 -6.27
CA LYS A 147 -33.57 15.63 -5.87
C LYS A 147 -33.33 14.94 -4.53
N LEU A 148 -32.21 15.20 -3.88
CA LEU A 148 -31.85 14.48 -2.67
C LEU A 148 -32.85 14.79 -1.54
N ALA A 149 -33.62 13.78 -1.17
CA ALA A 149 -34.49 13.80 0.00
C ALA A 149 -34.01 12.76 1.01
N LYS A 150 -34.12 13.10 2.29
CA LYS A 150 -33.88 12.16 3.39
C LYS A 150 -34.92 11.04 3.30
N LYS A 151 -34.47 9.79 3.35
CA LYS A 151 -35.39 8.65 3.40
C LYS A 151 -35.96 8.50 4.82
N GLU A 152 -37.16 7.93 4.94
CA GLU A 152 -37.79 7.71 6.25
C GLU A 152 -36.95 6.79 7.14
N SER A 153 -36.36 5.74 6.56
CA SER A 153 -35.53 4.75 7.26
C SER A 153 -34.09 5.17 7.53
N GLU A 154 -33.66 6.33 7.04
CA GLU A 154 -32.27 6.79 7.09
C GLU A 154 -32.03 7.71 8.29
N ASP A 155 -30.90 7.61 8.97
CA ASP A 155 -30.53 8.55 10.03
C ASP A 155 -29.90 9.84 9.45
N TYR A 156 -29.80 10.89 10.26
CA TYR A 156 -29.28 12.18 9.80
C TYR A 156 -27.79 12.16 9.45
N ILE A 157 -26.99 11.30 10.08
CA ILE A 157 -25.55 11.21 9.80
C ILE A 157 -25.36 10.59 8.41
N THR A 158 -26.05 9.49 8.14
CA THR A 158 -26.03 8.85 6.81
C THR A 158 -26.55 9.79 5.73
N TYR A 159 -27.66 10.50 6.00
CA TYR A 159 -28.20 11.48 5.06
C TYR A 159 -27.22 12.63 4.80
N ALA A 160 -26.62 13.22 5.84
CA ALA A 160 -25.64 14.29 5.70
C ALA A 160 -24.41 13.84 4.90
N GLY A 161 -23.95 12.61 5.12
CA GLY A 161 -22.86 12.01 4.34
C GLY A 161 -23.19 11.94 2.85
N ARG A 162 -24.41 11.50 2.48
CA ARG A 162 -24.87 11.49 1.10
C ARG A 162 -25.01 12.89 0.50
N VAL A 163 -25.57 13.85 1.25
CA VAL A 163 -25.68 15.25 0.81
C VAL A 163 -24.30 15.82 0.50
N ASN A 164 -23.33 15.64 1.40
CA ASN A 164 -21.97 16.14 1.19
C ASN A 164 -21.32 15.51 -0.05
N LEU A 165 -21.44 14.19 -0.25
CA LEU A 165 -20.91 13.51 -1.43
C LEU A 165 -21.48 14.10 -2.73
N GLU A 166 -22.80 14.25 -2.79
CA GLU A 166 -23.52 14.73 -3.96
C GLU A 166 -23.22 16.22 -4.23
N CYS A 167 -23.05 17.03 -3.18
CA CYS A 167 -22.65 18.43 -3.30
C CYS A 167 -21.22 18.59 -3.86
N GLU A 168 -20.27 17.75 -3.44
CA GLU A 168 -18.92 17.75 -4.01
C GLU A 168 -18.96 17.36 -5.50
N GLN A 169 -19.76 16.35 -5.85
CA GLN A 169 -19.95 15.91 -7.23
C GLN A 169 -20.70 16.95 -8.10
N PHE A 170 -21.59 17.75 -7.51
CA PHE A 170 -22.31 18.84 -8.18
C PHE A 170 -21.35 19.85 -8.82
N LYS A 171 -20.15 20.03 -8.23
CA LYS A 171 -19.13 20.99 -8.65
C LYS A 171 -19.70 22.42 -8.74
N LEU A 172 -20.36 22.83 -7.66
CA LEU A 172 -21.08 24.11 -7.61
C LEU A 172 -20.12 25.30 -7.81
N SER A 173 -18.93 25.21 -7.22
CA SER A 173 -17.89 26.25 -7.28
C SER A 173 -17.39 26.53 -8.70
N THR A 174 -17.51 25.57 -9.62
CA THR A 174 -17.07 25.72 -11.02
C THR A 174 -18.24 25.93 -11.98
N MET A 175 -19.48 26.04 -11.48
CA MET A 175 -20.67 26.21 -12.31
C MET A 175 -20.81 27.67 -12.75
N THR A 176 -21.01 27.88 -14.05
CA THR A 176 -21.34 29.20 -14.61
C THR A 176 -22.84 29.45 -14.62
N GLU A 177 -23.26 30.70 -14.74
CA GLU A 177 -24.68 31.06 -14.83
C GLU A 177 -25.37 30.40 -16.05
N ASP A 178 -24.68 30.31 -17.19
CA ASP A 178 -25.19 29.66 -18.40
C ASP A 178 -25.33 28.13 -18.26
N GLN A 179 -24.58 27.50 -17.35
CA GLN A 179 -24.76 26.08 -17.05
C GLN A 179 -25.91 25.81 -16.09
N PHE A 180 -26.41 26.85 -15.41
CA PHE A 180 -27.51 26.77 -14.47
C PHE A 180 -28.86 27.10 -15.10
N LYS A 181 -28.88 28.07 -16.03
CA LYS A 181 -30.05 28.44 -16.84
C LYS A 181 -30.45 27.32 -17.79
#